data_AF-K1TN05-F1
#
_entry.id   AF-K1TN05-F1
#
_cell.length_a   1.000
_cell.length_b   1.000
_cell.length_c   1.000
_cell.angle_alpha   90.00
_cell.angle_beta   90.00
_cell.angle_gamma   90.00
#
_symmetry.space_group_name_H-M   'P 1'
#
loop_
_entity.id
_entity.type
_entity.pdbx_description
1 polymer ?
#
loop_
_entity_poly.entity_id
_entity_poly.type
_entity_poly.pdbx_seq_one_letter_code
_entity_poly.pdbx_strand_id
1 'polypeptide(L)'
;MEAVYGLLGVDRGVPEVWGSVYDVRELLDSSVKLMDGMSPLEIELPGPLNALKKPLLRVVKGTVVEKLLRDHNVIKDGMLD
;
A
#
# COMPACT_ATOMS: atom_id res chain seq x y z
N MET A 1 -24.30 14.22 11.59
CA MET A 1 -23.58 15.51 11.49
C MET A 1 -23.99 16.24 10.21
N GLU A 2 -23.81 15.62 9.04
CA GLU A 2 -24.18 16.15 7.72
C GLU A 2 -25.60 16.71 7.65
N ALA A 3 -26.61 15.95 8.10
CA ALA A 3 -28.01 16.39 8.08
C ALA A 3 -28.23 17.71 8.85
N VAL A 4 -27.63 17.86 10.04
CA VAL A 4 -27.77 19.07 10.86
C VAL A 4 -27.02 20.24 10.22
N TYR A 5 -25.81 20.01 9.70
CA TYR A 5 -24.97 21.05 9.11
C TYR A 5 -25.58 21.58 7.80
N GLY A 6 -26.14 20.69 6.98
CA GLY A 6 -26.85 21.05 5.76
C GLY A 6 -28.17 21.79 6.02
N LEU A 7 -28.94 21.38 7.03
CA LEU A 7 -30.25 22.00 7.32
C LEU A 7 -30.13 23.35 8.04
N LEU A 8 -29.15 23.52 8.93
CA LEU A 8 -28.99 24.73 9.75
C LEU A 8 -27.91 25.71 9.23
N GLY A 9 -27.28 25.41 8.09
CA GLY A 9 -26.27 26.28 7.48
C GLY A 9 -25.06 26.51 8.39
N VAL A 10 -24.60 25.46 9.07
CA VAL A 10 -23.46 25.56 10.00
C VAL A 10 -22.18 25.79 9.19
N ASP A 11 -21.50 26.91 9.42
CA ASP A 11 -20.25 27.30 8.72
C ASP A 11 -19.02 26.58 9.30
N ARG A 12 -19.04 25.25 9.18
CA ARG A 12 -17.92 24.39 9.56
C ARG A 12 -17.92 23.15 8.68
N GLY A 13 -16.75 22.71 8.24
CA GLY A 13 -16.61 21.48 7.46
C GLY A 13 -17.03 20.23 8.23
N VAL A 14 -17.73 19.33 7.54
CA VAL A 14 -17.91 17.94 7.99
C VAL A 14 -16.71 17.14 7.48
N PRO A 15 -16.01 16.37 8.33
CA PRO A 15 -14.89 15.57 7.88
C PRO A 15 -15.36 14.51 6.87
N GLU A 16 -14.55 14.28 5.84
CA GLU A 16 -14.73 13.16 4.92
C GLU A 16 -14.47 11.82 5.62
N VAL A 17 -14.88 10.72 4.98
CA VAL A 17 -14.45 9.39 5.40
C VAL A 17 -12.94 9.30 5.25
N TRP A 18 -12.27 8.73 6.26
CA TRP A 18 -10.82 8.55 6.22
C TRP A 18 -10.38 7.88 4.92
N GLY A 19 -9.50 8.55 4.17
CA GLY A 19 -9.07 8.16 2.83
C GLY A 19 -8.06 7.00 2.78
N SER A 20 -8.14 6.02 3.70
CA SER A 20 -7.18 4.88 3.73
C SER A 20 -7.10 4.13 2.42
N VAL A 21 -8.21 4.02 1.68
CA VAL A 21 -8.25 3.37 0.36
C VAL A 21 -7.44 4.10 -0.71
N TYR A 22 -7.07 5.35 -0.47
CA TYR A 22 -6.23 6.18 -1.34
C TYR A 22 -4.80 6.34 -0.80
N ASP A 23 -4.54 5.91 0.43
CA ASP A 23 -3.20 5.95 1.02
C ASP A 23 -2.42 4.69 0.64
N VAL A 24 -1.44 4.85 -0.25
CA VAL A 24 -0.57 3.74 -0.69
C VAL A 24 0.08 3.04 0.50
N ARG A 25 0.39 3.74 1.59
CA ARG A 25 0.99 3.14 2.80
C ARG A 25 0.06 2.11 3.43
N GLU A 26 -1.21 2.48 3.59
CA GLU A 26 -2.24 1.56 4.12
C GLU A 26 -2.51 0.39 3.17
N LEU A 27 -2.46 0.63 1.86
CA LEU A 27 -2.60 -0.44 0.87
C LEU A 27 -1.43 -1.45 0.94
N LEU A 28 -0.19 -0.97 1.11
CA LEU A 28 0.98 -1.86 1.27
C LEU A 28 0.92 -2.64 2.58
N ASP A 29 0.61 -1.96 3.69
CA ASP A 29 0.50 -2.60 5.01
C ASP A 29 -0.61 -3.63 5.07
N SER A 30 -1.78 -3.31 4.51
CA SER A 30 -2.91 -4.24 4.45
C SER A 30 -2.59 -5.46 3.59
N SER A 31 -1.85 -5.29 2.48
CA SER A 31 -1.42 -6.41 1.64
C SER A 31 -0.53 -7.40 2.40
N VAL A 32 0.42 -6.91 3.19
CA VAL A 32 1.29 -7.76 4.03
C VAL A 32 0.50 -8.43 5.16
N LYS A 33 -0.41 -7.69 5.81
CA LYS A 33 -1.26 -8.23 6.89
C LYS A 33 -2.21 -9.32 6.39
N LEU A 34 -2.77 -9.17 5.19
CA LEU A 34 -3.61 -10.20 4.54
C LEU A 34 -2.84 -11.49 4.22
N MET A 35 -1.51 -11.42 4.22
CA MET A 35 -0.61 -12.52 3.95
C MET A 35 0.09 -13.05 5.21
N ASP A 36 -0.51 -12.83 6.38
CA ASP A 36 0.04 -13.26 7.67
C ASP A 36 1.46 -12.72 7.95
N GLY A 37 1.79 -11.54 7.41
CA GLY A 37 3.11 -10.92 7.57
C GLY A 37 4.16 -11.39 6.55
N MET A 38 3.79 -12.23 5.59
CA MET A 38 4.66 -12.59 4.47
C MET A 38 4.70 -11.46 3.43
N SER A 39 5.81 -11.38 2.69
CA SER A 39 5.92 -10.42 1.59
C SER A 39 5.03 -10.87 0.42
N PRO A 40 4.24 -9.97 -0.20
CA PRO A 40 3.52 -10.22 -1.45
C PRO A 40 4.37 -10.79 -2.59
N LEU A 41 5.68 -10.58 -2.53
CA LEU A 41 6.62 -11.06 -3.53
C LEU A 41 7.08 -12.50 -3.26
N GLU A 42 6.80 -13.07 -2.08
CA GLU A 42 7.12 -14.47 -1.73
C GLU A 42 6.08 -15.47 -2.29
N ILE A 43 4.82 -15.05 -2.50
CA ILE A 43 3.78 -15.93 -3.06
C ILE A 43 4.05 -16.24 -4.54
N GLU A 44 3.96 -17.50 -4.94
CA GLU A 44 3.98 -17.86 -6.36
C GLU A 44 2.80 -17.24 -7.11
N LEU A 45 3.11 -16.34 -8.04
CA LEU A 45 2.12 -15.79 -8.96
C LEU A 45 1.89 -16.77 -10.11
N PRO A 46 0.64 -16.93 -10.57
CA PRO A 46 0.31 -17.86 -11.64
C PRO A 46 1.01 -17.51 -12.96
N GLY A 47 1.60 -18.51 -13.59
CA GLY A 47 2.15 -18.43 -14.95
C GLY A 47 3.32 -17.45 -15.10
N PRO A 48 3.39 -16.66 -16.21
CA PRO A 48 4.54 -15.82 -16.51
C PRO A 48 4.72 -14.64 -15.54
N LEU A 49 3.74 -14.37 -14.68
CA LEU A 49 3.78 -13.27 -13.70
C LEU A 49 4.89 -13.46 -12.66
N ASN A 50 5.24 -14.70 -12.32
CA ASN A 50 6.34 -14.98 -11.39
C ASN A 50 7.70 -14.47 -11.92
N ALA A 51 7.88 -14.46 -13.25
CA ALA A 51 9.11 -13.97 -13.88
C ALA A 51 9.25 -12.44 -13.82
N LEU A 52 8.16 -11.70 -13.58
CA LEU A 52 8.17 -10.23 -13.52
C LEU A 52 8.70 -9.67 -12.19
N LYS A 53 8.81 -10.48 -11.14
CA LYS A 53 9.26 -10.02 -9.82
C LYS A 53 10.68 -9.44 -9.85
N LYS A 54 11.62 -10.16 -10.47
CA LYS A 54 13.03 -9.74 -10.58
C LYS A 54 13.22 -8.42 -11.35
N PRO A 55 12.63 -8.22 -12.54
CA PRO A 55 12.75 -6.94 -13.25
C PRO A 55 12.07 -5.80 -12.50
N LEU A 56 10.90 -6.02 -11.88
CA LEU A 56 10.24 -5.00 -11.04
C LEU A 56 11.16 -4.51 -9.90
N LEU A 57 11.75 -5.46 -9.16
CA LEU A 57 12.71 -5.16 -8.09
C LEU A 57 13.92 -4.38 -8.59
N ARG A 58 14.42 -4.68 -9.79
CA ARG A 58 15.54 -3.95 -10.40
C ARG A 58 15.17 -2.52 -10.78
N VAL A 59 13.94 -2.28 -11.25
CA VAL A 59 13.47 -0.95 -11.68
C VAL A 59 13.29 -0.01 -10.49
N VAL A 60 12.78 -0.51 -9.36
CA VAL A 60 12.56 0.33 -8.17
C VAL A 60 13.83 0.54 -7.34
N LYS A 61 14.90 -0.22 -7.59
CA LYS A 61 16.16 -0.16 -6.83
C LYS A 61 16.77 1.25 -6.86
N GLY A 62 17.15 1.76 -5.69
CA GLY A 62 17.71 3.10 -5.48
C GLY A 62 16.69 4.24 -5.46
N THR A 63 15.38 3.95 -5.42
CA THR A 63 14.32 4.97 -5.44
C THR A 63 13.60 5.10 -4.09
N VAL A 64 12.81 6.17 -3.94
CA VAL A 64 11.89 6.32 -2.79
C VAL A 64 10.86 5.20 -2.74
N VAL A 65 10.51 4.60 -3.88
CA VAL A 65 9.59 3.47 -3.94
C VAL A 65 10.20 2.24 -3.28
N GLU A 66 11.49 1.96 -3.49
CA GLU A 66 12.17 0.87 -2.76
C GLU A 66 12.11 1.11 -1.25
N LYS A 67 12.42 2.34 -0.80
CA LYS A 67 12.34 2.68 0.63
C LYS A 67 10.94 2.44 1.18
N LEU A 68 9.90 2.90 0.49
CA LEU A 68 8.51 2.72 0.90
C LEU A 68 8.13 1.23 0.99
N LEU A 69 8.51 0.44 -0.01
CA LEU A 69 8.24 -1.00 -0.02
C LEU A 69 8.99 -1.74 1.09
N ARG A 70 10.19 -1.29 1.49
CA ARG A 70 10.93 -1.82 2.63
C ARG A 70 10.30 -1.43 3.97
N ASP A 71 9.96 -0.15 4.14
CA ASP A 71 9.34 0.39 5.36
C ASP A 71 8.04 -0.36 5.71
N HIS A 72 7.30 -0.81 4.68
CA HIS A 72 6.04 -1.54 4.80
C HIS A 72 6.19 -3.07 4.64
N ASN A 73 7.39 -3.64 4.76
CA ASN A 73 7.67 -5.10 4.71
C ASN A 73 7.24 -5.83 3.42
N VAL A 74 7.05 -5.09 2.33
CA VAL A 74 6.74 -5.65 1.01
C VAL A 74 8.01 -6.18 0.36
N ILE A 75 9.15 -5.52 0.57
CA ILE A 75 10.48 -6.04 0.24
C ILE A 75 11.23 -6.27 1.54
N LYS A 76 11.71 -7.50 1.76
CA LYS A 76 12.52 -7.87 2.91
C LYS A 76 14.01 -7.90 2.55
N ASP A 77 14.85 -7.81 3.57
CA ASP A 77 16.31 -7.92 3.39
C ASP A 77 16.68 -9.30 2.82
N GLY A 78 17.56 -9.30 1.81
CA GLY A 78 17.92 -10.49 1.04
C GLY A 78 17.12 -10.73 -0.25
N MET A 79 16.08 -9.94 -0.55
CA MET A 79 15.32 -10.07 -1.82
C MET A 79 15.93 -9.27 -3.00
N LEU A 80 16.87 -8.37 -2.72
CA LEU A 80 17.45 -7.41 -3.69
C LEU A 80 18.94 -7.65 -4.00
N ASP A 81 19.48 -8.74 -3.44
CA ASP A 81 20.85 -9.22 -3.61
C ASP A 81 20.95 -10.28 -4.72
#